data_AF-W2U3G6-F1
#
_entry.id   AF-W2U3G6-F1
#
_cell.length_a   1.000
_cell.length_b   1.000
_cell.length_c   1.000
_cell.angle_alpha   90.00
_cell.angle_beta   90.00
_cell.angle_gamma   90.00
#
_symmetry.space_group_name_H-M   'P 1'
#
loop_
_entity.id
_entity.type
_entity.pdbx_description
1 polymer ?
#
loop_
_entity_poly.entity_id
_entity_poly.type
_entity_poly.pdbx_seq_one_letter_code
_entity_poly.pdbx_strand_id
1 'polypeptide(L)'
;MDLEALRIFRFRTPEPLKIRDDLRDTGWYAFAKGKEVWVYGLEAPKLPFPLVGVERPRNPQEQTQALNSHLNQRLLALEYVRVGPEWLDPQTHMAAEGVVAEGPFKGHPLVLASHPVFRVEVVRLEQGFFALVDMEHRVLTKDGIERIPNGLLEYFQSLAPEQPLGALDLEARKELPLTEAPPRARLLLHPAHQAALEAPAAQGRGARRLSKDTFAGNQFRFNDLLKHASHFADFLDPSPLTLPLPLERVSAGRLRMARGVGLEAKEVNRLAFLGPQRVRVLLAFPEDKVVKKNSKPAGHTGNHIHIRTRGEGEYHVNKRTFVEETPHELSTRELLLYHFVDRERLQNAKNEKHVLAAMWNVPSLIATWRKWGLDLEPVRPPVKYAPTGEVLEGGSKRNGVDVAVILAPESVKQLALDALKKKIRRDLKVQRVQVVNPDTLLARAEASSFAYHLAVRAGALPFKIEGFSWYVLGLRKGKNNISWRLLEPGGQPVDEGPGFPGKEEELPPNTLVHYRGERKYLKQVQAWTKRPVIWIQESHLRFSMKELPLRSYFRPLPEVAYLHTHSGNPGWPRALRVEVVQGDVPLEEVLAQVYWLTKPAGGLYNPGKLPLSVVDETSWPRERKKPS
;
A
#
# COMPACT_ATOMS: atom_id res chain seq x y z
N MET A 1 16.66 -0.13 -31.88
CA MET A 1 17.35 -1.42 -31.63
C MET A 1 16.88 -2.42 -32.67
N ASP A 2 17.77 -3.23 -33.22
CA ASP A 2 17.42 -4.28 -34.20
C ASP A 2 16.84 -5.52 -33.49
N LEU A 3 15.56 -5.82 -33.76
CA LEU A 3 14.88 -6.99 -33.19
C LEU A 3 15.41 -8.31 -33.76
N GLU A 4 16.05 -8.28 -34.93
CA GLU A 4 16.69 -9.44 -35.55
C GLU A 4 17.94 -9.88 -34.80
N ALA A 5 18.43 -9.12 -33.82
CA ALA A 5 19.54 -9.49 -32.94
C ALA A 5 19.11 -10.33 -31.72
N LEU A 6 17.81 -10.44 -31.44
CA LEU A 6 17.32 -11.16 -30.26
C LEU A 6 17.49 -12.68 -30.39
N ARG A 7 17.95 -13.35 -29.33
CA ARG A 7 18.27 -14.78 -29.31
C ARG A 7 17.75 -15.47 -28.05
N ILE A 8 17.63 -16.80 -28.16
CA ILE A 8 17.44 -17.73 -27.06
C ILE A 8 18.63 -18.69 -27.08
N PHE A 9 19.48 -18.62 -26.06
CA PHE A 9 20.66 -19.46 -25.90
C PHE A 9 20.31 -20.67 -25.03
N ARG A 10 20.69 -21.87 -25.46
CA ARG A 10 20.41 -23.12 -24.75
C ARG A 10 21.71 -23.74 -24.27
N PHE A 11 21.84 -23.98 -22.98
CA PHE A 11 23.02 -24.58 -22.37
C PHE A 11 22.65 -25.91 -21.71
N ARG A 12 23.48 -26.94 -21.87
CA ARG A 12 23.29 -28.22 -21.16
C ARG A 12 24.10 -28.23 -19.88
N THR A 13 23.46 -28.49 -18.74
CA THR A 13 24.10 -28.50 -17.41
C THR A 13 23.53 -29.62 -16.54
N PRO A 14 24.35 -30.21 -15.64
CA PRO A 14 23.86 -31.17 -14.65
C PRO A 14 22.95 -30.52 -13.58
N GLU A 15 23.05 -29.21 -13.34
CA GLU A 15 22.32 -28.49 -12.29
C GLU A 15 21.44 -27.34 -12.86
N PRO A 16 20.47 -27.62 -13.75
CA PRO A 16 19.75 -26.59 -14.51
C PRO A 16 18.93 -25.63 -13.64
N LEU A 17 18.44 -26.07 -12.49
CA LEU A 17 17.70 -25.22 -11.56
C LEU A 17 18.60 -24.19 -10.89
N LYS A 18 19.76 -24.62 -10.39
CA LYS A 18 20.75 -23.75 -9.74
C LYS A 18 21.29 -22.70 -10.72
N ILE A 19 21.71 -23.14 -11.91
CA ILE A 19 22.21 -22.21 -12.94
C ILE A 19 21.15 -21.23 -13.41
N ARG A 20 19.88 -21.66 -13.52
CA ARG A 20 18.76 -20.75 -13.80
C ARG A 20 18.65 -19.70 -12.70
N ASP A 21 18.76 -20.07 -11.44
CA ASP A 21 18.62 -19.16 -10.31
C ASP A 21 19.81 -18.17 -10.25
N ASP A 22 21.05 -18.64 -10.42
CA ASP A 22 22.24 -17.78 -10.52
C ASP A 22 22.15 -16.74 -11.66
N LEU A 23 21.67 -17.17 -12.84
CA LEU A 23 21.42 -16.28 -13.98
C LEU A 23 20.30 -15.28 -13.66
N ARG A 24 19.23 -15.75 -13.02
CA ARG A 24 18.12 -14.90 -12.60
C ARG A 24 18.52 -13.92 -11.53
N ASP A 25 19.52 -14.18 -10.71
CA ASP A 25 20.04 -13.22 -9.73
C ASP A 25 20.88 -12.14 -10.41
N THR A 26 21.55 -12.47 -11.52
CA THR A 26 22.42 -11.53 -12.26
C THR A 26 21.72 -10.73 -13.35
N GLY A 27 20.40 -10.85 -13.51
CA GLY A 27 19.61 -10.01 -14.43
C GLY A 27 18.99 -10.75 -15.61
N TRP A 28 19.29 -12.03 -15.79
CA TRP A 28 18.86 -12.78 -16.96
C TRP A 28 17.45 -13.35 -16.81
N TYR A 29 16.68 -13.27 -17.89
CA TYR A 29 15.52 -14.12 -18.08
C TYR A 29 16.00 -15.51 -18.51
N ALA A 30 15.97 -16.45 -17.57
CA ALA A 30 16.35 -17.83 -17.77
C ALA A 30 15.26 -18.81 -17.33
N PHE A 31 15.17 -19.97 -18.00
CA PHE A 31 14.26 -21.06 -17.68
C PHE A 31 14.97 -22.41 -17.74
N ALA A 32 14.71 -23.28 -16.77
CA ALA A 32 15.18 -24.66 -16.79
C ALA A 32 14.17 -25.54 -17.54
N LYS A 33 14.64 -26.33 -18.51
CA LYS A 33 13.84 -27.32 -19.26
C LYS A 33 14.62 -28.62 -19.37
N GLY A 34 14.23 -29.65 -18.61
CA GLY A 34 14.97 -30.90 -18.55
C GLY A 34 16.41 -30.65 -18.06
N LYS A 35 17.41 -31.07 -18.85
CA LYS A 35 18.85 -30.85 -18.57
C LYS A 35 19.41 -29.58 -19.21
N GLU A 36 18.55 -28.68 -19.69
CA GLU A 36 18.94 -27.45 -20.35
C GLU A 36 18.50 -26.21 -19.56
N VAL A 37 19.29 -25.15 -19.69
CA VAL A 37 18.92 -23.80 -19.29
C VAL A 37 18.80 -22.93 -20.53
N TRP A 38 17.64 -22.30 -20.67
CA TRP A 38 17.24 -21.47 -21.79
C TRP A 38 17.32 -20.01 -21.36
N VAL A 39 18.18 -19.23 -22.01
CA VAL A 39 18.48 -17.85 -21.65
C VAL A 39 18.08 -16.93 -22.80
N TYR A 40 17.28 -15.92 -22.50
CA TYR A 40 16.76 -14.97 -23.48
C TYR A 40 17.63 -13.72 -23.44
N GLY A 41 18.14 -13.24 -24.57
CA GLY A 41 19.01 -12.05 -24.60
C GLY A 41 19.49 -11.66 -25.99
N LEU A 42 20.27 -10.58 -26.07
CA LEU A 42 21.02 -10.24 -27.29
C LEU A 42 22.36 -11.00 -27.34
N GLU A 43 22.97 -11.21 -26.19
CA GLU A 43 24.29 -11.85 -26.04
C GLU A 43 24.18 -13.07 -25.13
N ALA A 44 25.04 -14.06 -25.33
CA ALA A 44 25.08 -15.26 -24.51
C ALA A 44 25.74 -14.97 -23.15
N PRO A 45 25.20 -15.47 -22.02
CA PRO A 45 25.91 -15.40 -20.75
C PRO A 45 27.19 -16.24 -20.81
N LYS A 46 28.24 -15.79 -20.10
CA LYS A 46 29.48 -16.56 -19.93
C LYS A 46 29.24 -17.68 -18.91
N LEU A 47 28.99 -18.88 -19.40
CA LEU A 47 28.78 -20.08 -18.59
C LEU A 47 29.85 -21.12 -18.88
N PRO A 48 30.31 -21.90 -17.89
CA PRO A 48 31.27 -22.99 -18.09
C PRO A 48 30.63 -24.24 -18.70
N PHE A 49 29.45 -24.12 -19.30
CA PHE A 49 28.65 -25.23 -19.83
C PHE A 49 28.53 -25.12 -21.35
N PRO A 50 28.41 -26.25 -22.07
CA PRO A 50 28.30 -26.23 -23.52
C PRO A 50 27.01 -25.56 -23.99
N LEU A 51 27.13 -24.62 -24.93
CA LEU A 51 26.03 -24.07 -25.71
C LEU A 51 25.57 -25.14 -26.70
N VAL A 52 24.32 -25.58 -26.57
CA VAL A 52 23.72 -26.66 -27.37
C VAL A 52 22.76 -26.15 -28.45
N GLY A 53 22.41 -24.86 -28.45
CA GLY A 53 21.58 -24.28 -29.48
C GLY A 53 21.36 -22.77 -29.31
N VAL A 54 21.07 -22.12 -30.44
CA VAL A 54 20.68 -20.71 -30.50
C VAL A 54 19.44 -20.59 -31.37
N GLU A 55 18.35 -20.08 -30.80
CA GLU A 55 17.07 -19.89 -31.48
C GLU A 55 16.71 -18.40 -31.54
N ARG A 56 15.78 -18.03 -32.42
CA ARG A 56 15.16 -16.70 -32.41
C ARG A 56 13.91 -16.71 -31.52
N PRO A 57 13.60 -15.62 -30.81
CA PRO A 57 12.31 -15.46 -30.13
C PRO A 57 11.14 -15.67 -31.09
N ARG A 58 10.21 -16.53 -30.71
CA ARG A 58 9.06 -16.95 -31.52
C ARG A 58 7.87 -16.01 -31.43
N ASN A 59 7.79 -15.24 -30.36
CA ASN A 59 6.62 -14.44 -30.06
C ASN A 59 7.01 -13.16 -29.30
N PRO A 60 6.09 -12.18 -29.20
CA PRO A 60 6.34 -10.92 -28.51
C PRO A 60 6.82 -11.07 -27.06
N GLN A 61 6.34 -12.09 -26.35
CA GLN A 61 6.71 -12.34 -24.97
C GLN A 61 8.18 -12.76 -24.84
N GLU A 62 8.65 -13.67 -25.69
CA GLU A 62 10.05 -14.08 -25.75
C GLU A 62 10.95 -12.90 -26.16
N GLN A 63 10.49 -12.02 -27.05
CA GLN A 63 11.20 -10.77 -27.40
C GLN A 63 11.34 -9.84 -26.20
N THR A 64 10.24 -9.61 -25.46
CA THR A 64 10.26 -8.81 -24.22
C THR A 64 11.22 -9.40 -23.19
N GLN A 65 11.27 -10.72 -23.03
CA GLN A 65 12.21 -11.38 -22.11
C GLN A 65 13.67 -11.13 -22.51
N ALA A 66 13.99 -11.25 -23.80
CA ALA A 66 15.34 -11.01 -24.30
C ALA A 66 15.77 -9.55 -24.12
N LEU A 67 14.88 -8.59 -24.40
CA LEU A 67 15.12 -7.16 -24.20
C LEU A 67 15.30 -6.81 -22.72
N ASN A 68 14.50 -7.40 -21.83
CA ASN A 68 14.66 -7.22 -20.38
C ASN A 68 16.02 -7.73 -19.89
N SER A 69 16.47 -8.91 -20.35
CA SER A 69 17.81 -9.41 -20.02
C SER A 69 18.88 -8.42 -20.47
N HIS A 70 18.79 -7.92 -21.70
CA HIS A 70 19.77 -6.96 -22.22
C HIS A 70 19.84 -5.69 -21.38
N LEU A 71 18.68 -5.09 -21.09
CA LEU A 71 18.56 -3.91 -20.24
C LEU A 71 19.19 -4.15 -18.86
N ASN A 72 18.87 -5.28 -18.23
CA ASN A 72 19.43 -5.68 -16.94
C ASN A 72 20.96 -5.88 -16.99
N GLN A 73 21.49 -6.48 -18.06
CA GLN A 73 22.94 -6.62 -18.22
C GLN A 73 23.64 -5.28 -18.43
N ARG A 74 23.01 -4.32 -19.10
CA ARG A 74 23.54 -2.95 -19.23
C ARG A 74 23.60 -2.24 -17.88
N LEU A 75 22.58 -2.39 -17.04
CA LEU A 75 22.59 -1.85 -15.68
C LEU A 75 23.70 -2.48 -14.84
N LEU A 76 23.88 -3.80 -14.93
CA LEU A 76 24.98 -4.50 -14.25
C LEU A 76 26.37 -4.01 -14.73
N ALA A 77 26.52 -3.76 -16.04
CA ALA A 77 27.74 -3.20 -16.62
C ALA A 77 28.02 -1.77 -16.14
N LEU A 78 26.98 -0.98 -15.87
CA LEU A 78 27.05 0.34 -15.22
C LEU A 78 27.20 0.28 -13.69
N GLU A 79 27.57 -0.87 -13.15
CA GLU A 79 27.82 -1.09 -11.72
C GLU A 79 26.61 -0.89 -10.80
N TYR A 80 25.39 -1.00 -11.36
CA TYR A 80 24.21 -1.10 -10.51
C TYR A 80 24.18 -2.47 -9.82
N VAL A 81 23.66 -2.47 -8.60
CA VAL A 81 23.57 -3.67 -7.77
C VAL A 81 22.13 -4.11 -7.69
N ARG A 82 21.87 -5.41 -7.88
CA ARG A 82 20.50 -5.91 -7.84
C ARG A 82 19.99 -6.11 -6.41
N VAL A 83 18.78 -5.63 -6.15
CA VAL A 83 18.05 -5.75 -4.88
C VAL A 83 16.63 -6.23 -5.21
N GLY A 84 16.37 -7.53 -5.03
CA GLY A 84 15.16 -8.18 -5.53
C GLY A 84 14.90 -7.93 -7.03
N PRO A 85 13.75 -7.35 -7.43
CA PRO A 85 13.44 -7.02 -8.82
C PRO A 85 13.99 -5.64 -9.28
N GLU A 86 14.77 -4.96 -8.45
CA GLU A 86 15.19 -3.57 -8.66
C GLU A 86 16.72 -3.43 -8.71
N TRP A 87 17.19 -2.28 -9.19
CA TRP A 87 18.60 -1.96 -9.43
C TRP A 87 19.01 -0.74 -8.61
N LEU A 88 19.79 -0.94 -7.57
CA LEU A 88 20.31 0.10 -6.70
C LEU A 88 21.53 0.77 -7.33
N ASP A 89 21.58 2.11 -7.31
CA ASP A 89 22.80 2.85 -7.63
C ASP A 89 23.65 3.03 -6.36
N PRO A 90 24.77 2.30 -6.20
CA PRO A 90 25.57 2.42 -5.00
C PRO A 90 26.36 3.74 -4.95
N GLN A 91 26.52 4.42 -6.08
CA GLN A 91 27.32 5.64 -6.18
C GLN A 91 26.51 6.88 -5.76
N THR A 92 25.26 6.97 -6.20
CA THR A 92 24.35 8.05 -5.80
C THR A 92 23.80 7.77 -4.40
N HIS A 93 23.94 8.74 -3.49
CA HIS A 93 23.28 8.65 -2.20
C HIS A 93 23.05 10.00 -1.54
N MET A 94 22.08 10.01 -0.64
CA MET A 94 21.82 11.09 0.31
C MET A 94 22.14 10.58 1.71
N ALA A 95 22.82 11.39 2.52
CA ALA A 95 23.01 11.05 3.93
C ALA A 95 21.65 10.84 4.62
N ALA A 96 21.55 9.74 5.37
CA ALA A 96 20.42 9.46 6.24
C ALA A 96 20.96 9.30 7.67
N GLU A 97 20.32 9.93 8.64
CA GLU A 97 20.68 9.77 10.05
C GLU A 97 19.64 8.89 10.73
N GLY A 98 20.08 7.94 11.55
CA GLY A 98 19.20 7.09 12.33
C GLY A 98 19.77 6.86 13.73
N VAL A 99 18.97 7.13 14.75
CA VAL A 99 19.23 6.79 16.14
C VAL A 99 18.09 5.90 16.60
N VAL A 100 18.37 4.82 17.32
CA VAL A 100 17.32 3.93 17.81
C VAL A 100 16.40 4.69 18.77
N ALA A 101 15.11 4.71 18.47
CA ALA A 101 14.10 5.51 19.16
C ALA A 101 13.72 4.94 20.54
N GLU A 102 13.60 3.62 20.61
CA GLU A 102 13.04 2.90 21.76
C GLU A 102 13.75 1.56 21.99
N GLY A 103 13.45 0.90 23.12
CA GLY A 103 13.98 -0.42 23.43
C GLY A 103 15.38 -0.40 24.08
N PRO A 104 16.02 -1.57 24.19
CA PRO A 104 17.28 -1.74 24.93
C PRO A 104 18.46 -1.00 24.30
N PHE A 105 18.35 -0.64 23.01
CA PHE A 105 19.38 0.09 22.27
C PHE A 105 19.02 1.56 22.06
N LYS A 106 18.03 2.11 22.77
CA LYS A 106 17.63 3.52 22.64
C LYS A 106 18.84 4.45 22.72
N GLY A 107 18.95 5.37 21.76
CA GLY A 107 20.06 6.32 21.67
C GLY A 107 21.28 5.80 20.89
N HIS A 108 21.29 4.53 20.48
CA HIS A 108 22.38 3.98 19.67
C HIS A 108 22.34 4.58 18.26
N PRO A 109 23.43 5.21 17.79
CA PRO A 109 23.49 5.80 16.45
C PRO A 109 23.73 4.72 15.38
N LEU A 110 23.20 4.96 14.19
CA LEU A 110 23.44 4.22 12.96
C LEU A 110 23.67 5.22 11.83
N VAL A 111 24.82 5.10 11.17
CA VAL A 111 25.16 5.93 10.03
C VAL A 111 24.55 5.32 8.78
N LEU A 112 23.60 6.03 8.17
CA LEU A 112 22.82 5.51 7.06
C LEU A 112 23.04 6.33 5.79
N ALA A 113 22.70 5.72 4.66
CA ALA A 113 22.66 6.37 3.36
C ALA A 113 21.40 5.90 2.62
N SER A 114 20.70 6.86 2.01
CA SER A 114 19.57 6.59 1.14
C SER A 114 20.05 6.58 -0.31
N HIS A 115 19.82 5.47 -1.00
CA HIS A 115 20.24 5.23 -2.38
C HIS A 115 19.02 5.17 -3.29
N PRO A 116 19.07 5.75 -4.50
CA PRO A 116 18.02 5.55 -5.48
C PRO A 116 18.10 4.12 -6.02
N VAL A 117 16.92 3.54 -6.20
CA VAL A 117 16.74 2.19 -6.69
C VAL A 117 15.74 2.21 -7.84
N PHE A 118 16.14 1.66 -8.97
CA PHE A 118 15.41 1.71 -10.21
C PHE A 118 14.76 0.38 -10.48
N ARG A 119 13.45 0.39 -10.69
CA ARG A 119 12.78 -0.72 -11.34
C ARG A 119 12.70 -0.41 -12.83
N VAL A 120 13.29 -1.28 -13.65
CA VAL A 120 13.28 -1.13 -15.09
C VAL A 120 12.73 -2.39 -15.73
N GLU A 121 11.68 -2.25 -16.53
CA GLU A 121 10.98 -3.38 -17.15
C GLU A 121 10.57 -3.06 -18.58
N VAL A 122 11.03 -3.85 -19.54
CA VAL A 122 10.58 -3.73 -20.93
C VAL A 122 9.16 -4.29 -21.05
N VAL A 123 8.30 -3.53 -21.68
CA VAL A 123 6.94 -3.91 -22.06
C VAL A 123 6.73 -3.70 -23.56
N ARG A 124 5.74 -4.38 -24.12
CA ARG A 124 5.30 -4.15 -25.49
C ARG A 124 3.99 -3.36 -25.48
N LEU A 125 3.98 -2.25 -26.21
CA LEU A 125 2.78 -1.49 -26.57
C LEU A 125 2.56 -1.65 -28.08
N GLU A 126 1.41 -1.23 -28.61
CA GLU A 126 1.10 -1.32 -30.04
C GLU A 126 2.20 -0.70 -30.93
N GLN A 127 2.76 0.43 -30.48
CA GLN A 127 3.78 1.20 -31.20
C GLN A 127 5.20 0.62 -31.11
N GLY A 128 5.42 -0.44 -30.31
CA GLY A 128 6.74 -1.06 -30.16
C GLY A 128 7.09 -1.47 -28.73
N PHE A 129 8.37 -1.49 -28.41
CA PHE A 129 8.89 -1.84 -27.08
C PHE A 129 9.26 -0.58 -26.30
N PHE A 130 8.83 -0.54 -25.04
CA PHE A 130 9.04 0.59 -24.14
C PHE A 130 9.60 0.08 -22.82
N ALA A 131 10.40 0.91 -22.15
CA ALA A 131 10.87 0.61 -20.82
C ALA A 131 10.03 1.37 -19.79
N LEU A 132 9.46 0.63 -18.84
CA LEU A 132 8.87 1.19 -17.65
C LEU A 132 9.99 1.43 -16.65
N VAL A 133 10.20 2.69 -16.28
CA VAL A 133 11.21 3.09 -15.30
C VAL A 133 10.50 3.69 -14.09
N ASP A 134 10.60 3.04 -12.94
CA ASP A 134 10.19 3.59 -11.65
C ASP A 134 11.42 3.79 -10.76
N MET A 135 11.35 4.75 -9.84
CA MET A 135 12.41 5.00 -8.88
C MET A 135 11.83 5.03 -7.47
N GLU A 136 12.51 4.33 -6.58
CA GLU A 136 12.32 4.39 -5.14
C GLU A 136 13.66 4.67 -4.46
N HIS A 137 13.65 4.74 -3.13
CA HIS A 137 14.87 4.81 -2.35
C HIS A 137 14.95 3.61 -1.40
N ARG A 138 16.16 3.08 -1.20
CA ARG A 138 16.48 2.08 -0.19
C ARG A 138 17.51 2.66 0.77
N VAL A 139 17.49 2.22 2.02
CA VAL A 139 18.38 2.71 3.07
C VAL A 139 19.36 1.62 3.44
N LEU A 140 20.65 1.95 3.34
CA LEU A 140 21.77 1.10 3.69
C LEU A 140 22.52 1.69 4.87
N THR A 141 23.16 0.85 5.68
CA THR A 141 24.23 1.31 6.56
C THR A 141 25.44 1.73 5.73
N LYS A 142 26.15 2.78 6.16
CA LYS A 142 27.43 3.13 5.53
C LYS A 142 28.52 2.11 5.88
N ASP A 143 28.50 1.68 7.13
CA ASP A 143 29.39 0.64 7.65
C ASP A 143 28.91 -0.77 7.27
N GLY A 144 29.86 -1.71 7.22
CA GLY A 144 29.58 -3.13 7.10
C GLY A 144 28.97 -3.71 8.37
N ILE A 145 28.33 -4.88 8.23
CA ILE A 145 27.62 -5.57 9.32
C ILE A 145 28.57 -5.89 10.48
N GLU A 146 29.86 -6.09 10.24
CA GLU A 146 30.85 -6.38 11.28
C GLU A 146 31.00 -5.26 12.32
N ARG A 147 30.59 -4.04 11.98
CA ARG A 147 30.64 -2.87 12.88
C ARG A 147 29.33 -2.67 13.65
N ILE A 148 28.30 -3.46 13.37
CA ILE A 148 26.99 -3.37 14.01
C ILE A 148 26.94 -4.40 15.14
N PRO A 149 26.63 -4.01 16.39
CA PRO A 149 26.53 -4.96 17.50
C PRO A 149 25.50 -6.06 17.21
N ASN A 150 25.85 -7.32 17.46
CA ASN A 150 24.95 -8.46 17.23
C ASN A 150 23.59 -8.30 17.94
N GLY A 151 23.58 -7.82 19.19
CA GLY A 151 22.34 -7.56 19.92
C GLY A 151 21.44 -6.51 19.25
N LEU A 152 22.02 -5.54 18.53
CA LEU A 152 21.27 -4.55 17.77
C LEU A 152 20.65 -5.16 16.51
N LEU A 153 21.35 -6.08 15.83
CA LEU A 153 20.81 -6.84 14.70
C LEU A 153 19.64 -7.74 15.15
N GLU A 154 19.79 -8.45 16.26
CA GLU A 154 18.74 -9.27 16.87
C GLU A 154 17.52 -8.43 17.25
N TYR A 155 17.75 -7.23 17.80
CA TYR A 155 16.68 -6.29 18.11
C TYR A 155 15.91 -5.89 16.84
N PHE A 156 16.57 -5.49 15.75
CA PHE A 156 15.87 -5.16 14.50
C PHE A 156 15.11 -6.36 13.92
N GLN A 157 15.70 -7.55 13.95
CA GLN A 157 15.05 -8.78 13.50
C GLN A 157 13.76 -9.06 14.31
N SER A 158 13.77 -8.76 15.62
CA SER A 158 12.60 -8.92 16.49
C SER A 158 11.48 -7.91 16.22
N LEU A 159 11.80 -6.73 15.69
CA LEU A 159 10.82 -5.67 15.41
C LEU A 159 9.89 -6.02 14.25
N ALA A 160 10.37 -6.78 13.26
CA ALA A 160 9.55 -7.25 12.15
C ALA A 160 9.92 -8.68 11.75
N PRO A 161 9.45 -9.71 12.49
CA PRO A 161 9.82 -11.11 12.25
C PRO A 161 9.43 -11.63 10.86
N GLU A 162 8.39 -11.05 10.26
CA GLU A 162 7.93 -11.40 8.92
C GLU A 162 8.78 -10.77 7.79
N GLN A 163 9.71 -9.87 8.13
CA GLN A 163 10.59 -9.15 7.21
C GLN A 163 12.04 -9.39 7.62
N PRO A 164 12.64 -10.53 7.25
CA PRO A 164 14.01 -10.83 7.66
C PRO A 164 15.00 -9.78 7.19
N LEU A 165 16.02 -9.51 8.01
CA LEU A 165 17.09 -8.60 7.65
C LEU A 165 17.87 -9.16 6.45
N GLY A 166 18.06 -8.29 5.46
CA GLY A 166 18.92 -8.54 4.30
C GLY A 166 20.18 -7.70 4.38
N ALA A 167 21.19 -8.11 3.64
CA ALA A 167 22.45 -7.41 3.47
C ALA A 167 22.76 -7.23 1.99
N LEU A 168 23.47 -6.16 1.66
CA LEU A 168 23.92 -5.90 0.31
C LEU A 168 25.45 -6.02 0.25
N ASP A 169 25.94 -7.03 -0.46
CA ASP A 169 27.36 -7.11 -0.82
C ASP A 169 27.57 -6.32 -2.11
N LEU A 170 28.17 -5.14 -1.98
CA LEU A 170 28.46 -4.25 -3.11
C LEU A 170 29.52 -4.83 -4.05
N GLU A 171 30.41 -5.68 -3.55
CA GLU A 171 31.46 -6.29 -4.36
C GLU A 171 30.92 -7.49 -5.15
N ALA A 172 30.15 -8.36 -4.49
CA ALA A 172 29.46 -9.46 -5.15
C ALA A 172 28.23 -9.01 -5.96
N ARG A 173 27.84 -7.73 -5.85
CA ARG A 173 26.71 -7.08 -6.53
C ARG A 173 25.38 -7.81 -6.35
N LYS A 174 25.12 -8.32 -5.14
CA LYS A 174 23.89 -9.04 -4.81
C LYS A 174 23.42 -8.80 -3.39
N GLU A 175 22.11 -8.91 -3.22
CA GLU A 175 21.45 -9.01 -1.92
C GLU A 175 21.58 -10.43 -1.36
N LEU A 176 21.83 -10.54 -0.06
CA LEU A 176 22.00 -11.79 0.67
C LEU A 176 21.16 -11.79 1.95
N PRO A 177 20.62 -12.95 2.38
CA PRO A 177 20.13 -13.10 3.75
C PRO A 177 21.24 -12.72 4.74
N LEU A 178 20.88 -12.07 5.86
CA LEU A 178 21.87 -11.66 6.86
C LEU A 178 22.77 -12.82 7.35
N THR A 179 22.23 -14.04 7.41
CA THR A 179 22.96 -15.26 7.83
C THR A 179 24.04 -15.72 6.85
N GLU A 180 23.95 -15.31 5.58
CA GLU A 180 24.87 -15.68 4.51
C GLU A 180 25.74 -14.50 4.06
N ALA A 181 25.50 -13.32 4.63
CA ALA A 181 26.17 -12.08 4.26
C ALA A 181 27.62 -12.08 4.77
N PRO A 182 28.61 -11.73 3.93
CA PRO A 182 29.97 -11.55 4.39
C PRO A 182 30.03 -10.34 5.34
N PRO A 183 31.01 -10.30 6.27
CA PRO A 183 31.09 -9.25 7.30
C PRO A 183 30.97 -7.83 6.70
N ARG A 184 31.74 -7.55 5.64
CA ARG A 184 31.77 -6.26 4.92
C ARG A 184 30.46 -5.81 4.27
N ALA A 185 29.46 -6.68 4.14
CA ALA A 185 28.20 -6.34 3.48
C ALA A 185 27.45 -5.28 4.29
N ARG A 186 26.70 -4.42 3.61
CA ARG A 186 25.95 -3.33 4.24
C ARG A 186 24.55 -3.80 4.60
N LEU A 187 24.06 -3.44 5.78
CA LEU A 187 22.72 -3.81 6.22
C LEU A 187 21.67 -3.05 5.38
N LEU A 188 20.71 -3.79 4.80
CA LEU A 188 19.58 -3.23 4.07
C LEU A 188 18.37 -3.10 5.00
N LEU A 189 17.96 -1.86 5.27
CA LEU A 189 16.85 -1.59 6.19
C LEU A 189 15.51 -1.50 5.43
N HIS A 190 14.64 -2.49 5.64
CA HIS A 190 13.24 -2.41 5.23
C HIS A 190 12.51 -1.26 5.97
N PRO A 191 11.50 -0.59 5.37
CA PRO A 191 10.77 0.51 6.02
C PRO A 191 10.17 0.17 7.39
N ALA A 192 9.87 -1.11 7.65
CA ALA A 192 9.41 -1.57 8.96
C ALA A 192 10.49 -1.42 10.05
N HIS A 193 11.75 -1.71 9.74
CA HIS A 193 12.88 -1.53 10.66
C HIS A 193 13.24 -0.05 10.83
N GLN A 194 13.17 0.71 9.73
CA GLN A 194 13.43 2.15 9.74
C GLN A 194 12.47 2.93 10.66
N ALA A 195 11.22 2.45 10.82
CA ALA A 195 10.25 3.08 11.71
C ALA A 195 10.67 3.08 13.20
N ALA A 196 11.63 2.24 13.59
CA ALA A 196 12.22 2.23 14.93
C ALA A 196 13.38 3.23 15.09
N LEU A 197 13.70 3.98 14.04
CA LEU A 197 14.75 4.99 14.03
C LEU A 197 14.17 6.41 14.08
N GLU A 198 14.85 7.25 14.84
CA GLU A 198 14.63 8.68 14.91
C GLU A 198 15.86 9.42 14.38
N ALA A 199 15.64 10.53 13.68
CA ALA A 199 16.69 11.47 13.33
C ALA A 199 16.69 12.63 14.34
N PRO A 200 17.85 13.19 14.72
CA PRO A 200 17.90 14.42 15.50
C PRO A 200 17.08 15.52 14.81
N ALA A 201 16.28 16.28 15.57
CA ALA A 201 15.63 17.45 15.00
C ALA A 201 16.71 18.46 14.57
N ALA A 202 16.74 18.84 13.29
CA ALA A 202 17.81 19.64 12.70
C ALA A 202 18.11 20.95 13.45
N GLN A 203 17.12 21.54 14.14
CA GLN A 203 17.33 22.63 15.10
C GLN A 203 16.27 22.60 16.22
N GLY A 204 16.49 21.85 17.30
CA GLY A 204 15.65 21.90 18.50
C GLY A 204 15.89 20.75 19.48
N ARG A 205 15.39 20.86 20.72
CA ARG A 205 15.33 19.72 21.65
C ARG A 205 14.22 18.77 21.18
N GLY A 206 14.60 17.66 20.55
CA GLY A 206 13.67 16.61 20.14
C GLY A 206 14.25 15.68 19.08
N ALA A 207 13.56 14.56 18.88
CA ALA A 207 13.89 13.55 17.90
C ALA A 207 12.69 13.39 16.94
N ARG A 208 12.97 13.28 15.64
CA ARG A 208 11.95 13.06 14.60
C ARG A 208 11.93 11.58 14.26
N ARG A 209 10.81 10.90 14.51
CA ARG A 209 10.58 9.56 13.94
C ARG A 209 10.62 9.63 12.43
N LEU A 210 11.39 8.74 11.81
CA LEU A 210 11.31 8.48 10.38
C LEU A 210 9.98 7.76 10.12
N SER A 211 8.86 8.51 10.11
CA SER A 211 7.56 7.91 9.87
C SER A 211 7.51 7.29 8.48
N LYS A 212 6.80 6.18 8.34
CA LYS A 212 6.54 5.50 7.05
C LYS A 212 6.03 6.48 5.99
N ASP A 213 5.26 7.48 6.41
CA ASP A 213 4.68 8.52 5.56
C ASP A 213 5.70 9.60 5.14
N THR A 214 6.65 9.95 6.01
CA THR A 214 7.78 10.83 5.65
C THR A 214 8.65 10.18 4.60
N PHE A 215 8.93 8.89 4.75
CA PHE A 215 9.71 8.12 3.79
C PHE A 215 8.95 7.97 2.46
N ALA A 216 7.69 7.53 2.50
CA ALA A 216 6.85 7.41 1.32
C ALA A 216 6.62 8.74 0.58
N GLY A 217 6.53 9.86 1.30
CA GLY A 217 6.43 11.20 0.71
C GLY A 217 7.71 11.72 0.05
N ASN A 218 8.88 11.22 0.45
CA ASN A 218 10.18 11.59 -0.10
C ASN A 218 10.70 10.63 -1.17
N GLN A 219 10.06 9.47 -1.38
CA GLN A 219 10.59 8.38 -2.20
C GLN A 219 10.69 8.65 -3.70
N PHE A 220 9.94 9.62 -4.24
CA PHE A 220 9.89 9.80 -5.70
C PHE A 220 9.61 11.24 -6.15
N ARG A 221 10.43 11.71 -7.08
CA ARG A 221 10.26 12.94 -7.84
C ARG A 221 10.54 12.65 -9.31
N PHE A 222 9.59 12.99 -10.19
CA PHE A 222 9.72 12.74 -11.62
C PHE A 222 10.93 13.47 -12.23
N ASN A 223 11.23 14.69 -11.80
CA ASN A 223 12.40 15.42 -12.29
C ASN A 223 13.71 14.69 -11.95
N ASP A 224 13.80 14.12 -10.75
CA ASP A 224 14.98 13.34 -10.34
C ASP A 224 15.07 12.04 -11.14
N LEU A 225 13.94 11.36 -11.38
CA LEU A 225 13.89 10.19 -12.27
C LEU A 225 14.40 10.54 -13.67
N LEU A 226 13.97 11.66 -14.27
CA LEU A 226 14.45 12.08 -15.60
C LEU A 226 15.95 12.39 -15.60
N LYS A 227 16.47 13.04 -14.55
CA LYS A 227 17.92 13.25 -14.39
C LYS A 227 18.65 11.91 -14.41
N HIS A 228 18.17 10.93 -13.66
CA HIS A 228 18.78 9.60 -13.59
C HIS A 228 18.59 8.76 -14.86
N ALA A 229 17.43 8.85 -15.52
CA ALA A 229 17.15 8.11 -16.75
C ALA A 229 18.08 8.53 -17.89
N SER A 230 18.61 9.75 -17.88
CA SER A 230 19.62 10.19 -18.84
C SER A 230 20.92 9.37 -18.76
N HIS A 231 21.23 8.76 -17.62
CA HIS A 231 22.36 7.83 -17.49
C HIS A 231 22.17 6.52 -18.27
N PHE A 232 20.96 6.24 -18.75
CA PHE A 232 20.64 5.06 -19.55
C PHE A 232 20.65 5.35 -21.07
N ALA A 233 20.99 6.58 -21.48
CA ALA A 233 20.90 7.04 -22.87
C ALA A 233 21.66 6.15 -23.88
N ASP A 234 22.71 5.46 -23.45
CA ASP A 234 23.51 4.56 -24.30
C ASP A 234 22.73 3.33 -24.80
N PHE A 235 21.65 2.94 -24.12
CA PHE A 235 20.87 1.73 -24.45
C PHE A 235 19.35 1.91 -24.34
N LEU A 236 18.88 3.08 -23.93
CA LEU A 236 17.48 3.43 -23.76
C LEU A 236 17.27 4.89 -24.17
N ASP A 237 16.28 5.17 -25.02
CA ASP A 237 15.87 6.54 -25.28
C ASP A 237 15.24 7.11 -24.01
N PRO A 238 15.85 8.14 -23.37
CA PRO A 238 15.37 8.68 -22.10
C PRO A 238 14.11 9.55 -22.26
N SER A 239 13.67 9.80 -23.49
CA SER A 239 12.50 10.63 -23.79
C SER A 239 11.21 9.97 -23.25
N PRO A 240 10.46 10.65 -22.36
CA PRO A 240 9.20 10.10 -21.87
C PRO A 240 8.20 9.88 -23.00
N LEU A 241 7.45 8.78 -22.94
CA LEU A 241 6.31 8.57 -23.83
C LEU A 241 5.30 9.70 -23.62
N THR A 242 5.13 10.53 -24.66
CA THR A 242 4.14 11.60 -24.66
C THR A 242 2.76 10.99 -24.91
N LEU A 243 1.90 11.04 -23.90
CA LEU A 243 0.51 10.57 -24.03
C LEU A 243 -0.38 11.69 -24.60
N PRO A 244 -1.38 11.37 -25.43
CA PRO A 244 -2.36 12.35 -25.88
C PRO A 244 -3.12 12.90 -24.67
N LEU A 245 -3.13 14.23 -24.50
CA LEU A 245 -3.87 14.92 -23.45
C LEU A 245 -5.09 15.64 -24.04
N PRO A 246 -6.25 15.61 -23.36
CA PRO A 246 -6.51 14.94 -22.09
C PRO A 246 -6.65 13.42 -22.24
N LEU A 247 -6.17 12.66 -21.24
CA LEU A 247 -6.43 11.21 -21.19
C LEU A 247 -7.94 10.92 -21.14
N GLU A 248 -8.33 9.80 -21.74
CA GLU A 248 -9.68 9.26 -21.64
C GLU A 248 -10.08 9.08 -20.17
N ARG A 249 -11.37 9.25 -19.87
CA ARG A 249 -11.91 9.15 -18.51
C ARG A 249 -13.12 8.24 -18.49
N VAL A 250 -13.20 7.40 -17.47
CA VAL A 250 -14.41 6.65 -17.15
C VAL A 250 -15.57 7.63 -16.96
N SER A 251 -16.59 7.50 -17.80
CA SER A 251 -17.77 8.37 -17.85
C SER A 251 -19.02 7.73 -17.26
N ALA A 252 -19.15 6.40 -17.33
CA ALA A 252 -20.27 5.63 -16.81
C ALA A 252 -20.20 5.45 -15.28
N GLY A 253 -21.36 5.34 -14.63
CA GLY A 253 -21.53 5.00 -13.21
C GLY A 253 -21.72 6.18 -12.24
N ARG A 254 -22.43 5.93 -11.13
CA ARG A 254 -22.72 6.91 -10.06
C ARG A 254 -22.78 6.23 -8.69
N LEU A 255 -22.67 7.01 -7.62
CA LEU A 255 -22.93 6.55 -6.25
C LEU A 255 -24.32 7.02 -5.80
N ARG A 256 -25.26 6.09 -5.66
CA ARG A 256 -26.57 6.35 -5.09
C ARG A 256 -26.49 6.47 -3.59
N MET A 257 -26.88 7.63 -3.08
CA MET A 257 -26.98 7.98 -1.67
C MET A 257 -28.44 8.29 -1.31
N ALA A 258 -28.76 8.52 -0.04
CA ALA A 258 -30.15 8.68 0.38
C ALA A 258 -30.84 9.90 -0.27
N ARG A 259 -30.11 11.00 -0.45
CA ARG A 259 -30.66 12.27 -0.96
C ARG A 259 -30.27 12.60 -2.39
N GLY A 260 -29.69 11.65 -3.13
CA GLY A 260 -29.30 11.87 -4.53
C GLY A 260 -28.19 10.96 -5.02
N VAL A 261 -27.52 11.39 -6.08
CA VAL A 261 -26.38 10.69 -6.69
C VAL A 261 -25.13 11.54 -6.60
N GLY A 262 -24.00 10.91 -6.28
CA GLY A 262 -22.68 11.54 -6.17
C GLY A 262 -21.64 10.84 -7.03
N LEU A 263 -20.45 11.41 -7.06
CA LEU A 263 -19.26 10.87 -7.72
C LEU A 263 -18.18 10.42 -6.71
N GLU A 264 -18.25 10.92 -5.49
CA GLU A 264 -17.25 10.66 -4.45
C GLU A 264 -17.89 10.29 -3.11
N ALA A 265 -17.23 9.40 -2.36
CA ALA A 265 -17.72 8.94 -1.06
C ALA A 265 -17.92 10.12 -0.08
N LYS A 266 -17.05 11.13 -0.10
CA LYS A 266 -17.18 12.33 0.76
C LYS A 266 -18.48 13.11 0.58
N GLU A 267 -19.20 12.90 -0.52
CA GLU A 267 -20.51 13.53 -0.74
C GLU A 267 -21.60 13.04 0.21
N VAL A 268 -21.39 11.93 0.94
CA VAL A 268 -22.28 11.52 2.04
C VAL A 268 -22.45 12.61 3.10
N ASN A 269 -21.50 13.53 3.23
CA ASN A 269 -21.62 14.71 4.09
C ASN A 269 -22.81 15.61 3.72
N ARG A 270 -23.20 15.63 2.44
CA ARG A 270 -24.34 16.38 1.91
C ARG A 270 -25.54 15.47 1.63
N LEU A 271 -25.27 14.29 1.05
CA LEU A 271 -26.28 13.40 0.49
C LEU A 271 -26.73 12.26 1.42
N ALA A 272 -26.11 12.14 2.61
CA ALA A 272 -26.41 11.16 3.66
C ALA A 272 -26.19 9.69 3.26
N PHE A 273 -26.12 8.81 4.27
CA PHE A 273 -25.99 7.35 4.09
C PHE A 273 -27.33 6.76 3.64
N LEU A 274 -27.28 5.58 2.99
CA LEU A 274 -28.47 4.83 2.63
C LEU A 274 -29.15 4.22 3.86
N GLY A 275 -30.27 4.83 4.26
CA GLY A 275 -31.13 4.37 5.35
C GLY A 275 -30.66 4.85 6.73
N PRO A 276 -31.57 5.28 7.62
CA PRO A 276 -31.22 5.59 8.99
C PRO A 276 -30.84 4.31 9.74
N GLN A 277 -29.72 4.33 10.45
CA GLN A 277 -29.29 3.23 11.30
C GLN A 277 -28.82 3.77 12.65
N ARG A 278 -29.35 3.16 13.71
CA ARG A 278 -28.86 3.34 15.08
C ARG A 278 -27.79 2.30 15.35
N VAL A 279 -26.63 2.74 15.82
CA VAL A 279 -25.48 1.88 16.15
C VAL A 279 -25.12 2.04 17.62
N ARG A 280 -25.08 0.92 18.33
CA ARG A 280 -24.70 0.84 19.75
C ARG A 280 -23.21 0.57 19.86
N VAL A 281 -22.47 1.55 20.38
CA VAL A 281 -21.00 1.52 20.45
C VAL A 281 -20.52 1.37 21.88
N LEU A 282 -19.73 0.33 22.14
CA LEU A 282 -19.00 0.19 23.38
C LEU A 282 -17.66 0.94 23.29
N LEU A 283 -17.38 1.83 24.24
CA LEU A 283 -16.13 2.58 24.29
C LEU A 283 -15.16 1.95 25.28
N ALA A 284 -13.91 1.78 24.89
CA ALA A 284 -12.82 1.33 25.76
C ALA A 284 -11.64 2.33 25.69
N PHE A 285 -11.13 2.76 26.85
CA PHE A 285 -10.04 3.74 26.93
C PHE A 285 -9.02 3.39 28.02
N PRO A 286 -7.75 3.79 27.84
CA PRO A 286 -6.69 3.47 28.77
C PRO A 286 -6.79 4.39 29.99
N GLU A 287 -6.33 3.90 31.12
CA GLU A 287 -6.12 4.69 32.32
C GLU A 287 -5.12 5.85 32.07
N ASP A 288 -5.56 7.06 32.43
CA ASP A 288 -4.77 8.28 32.63
C ASP A 288 -3.70 8.58 31.58
N LYS A 289 -4.14 8.58 30.31
CA LYS A 289 -3.34 9.03 29.16
C LYS A 289 -3.76 10.44 28.74
N VAL A 290 -2.83 11.39 28.85
CA VAL A 290 -2.94 12.73 28.28
C VAL A 290 -2.42 12.71 26.84
N VAL A 291 -3.21 13.25 25.93
CA VAL A 291 -2.93 13.39 24.50
C VAL A 291 -2.72 14.87 24.21
N LYS A 292 -1.63 15.22 23.53
CA LYS A 292 -1.31 16.61 23.22
C LYS A 292 -1.84 16.94 21.82
N LYS A 293 -2.73 17.93 21.73
CA LYS A 293 -3.14 18.54 20.48
C LYS A 293 -2.29 19.76 20.21
N ASN A 294 -1.41 19.65 19.22
CA ASN A 294 -0.70 20.81 18.70
C ASN A 294 -1.61 21.48 17.65
N SER A 295 -2.04 22.72 17.90
CA SER A 295 -2.69 23.52 16.86
C SER A 295 -1.64 24.05 15.89
N LYS A 296 -1.62 23.57 14.65
CA LYS A 296 -0.72 24.07 13.60
C LYS A 296 -1.41 25.05 12.64
N PRO A 297 -0.73 26.11 12.20
CA PRO A 297 -0.52 26.37 10.77
C PRO A 297 0.70 25.59 10.27
N ALA A 298 0.63 25.10 9.03
CA ALA A 298 1.64 24.24 8.41
C ALA A 298 2.88 25.02 7.94
N GLY A 299 4.10 24.46 8.10
CA GLY A 299 5.34 25.04 7.56
C GLY A 299 6.61 24.19 7.82
N HIS A 300 7.60 24.29 6.92
CA HIS A 300 8.69 23.33 6.61
C HIS A 300 9.90 23.24 7.58
N THR A 301 10.65 22.14 7.46
CA THR A 301 11.93 21.84 8.15
C THR A 301 13.16 22.13 7.27
N GLY A 302 14.23 22.68 7.84
CA GLY A 302 15.56 22.71 7.23
C GLY A 302 16.30 21.38 7.43
N ASN A 303 17.02 20.91 6.42
CA ASN A 303 17.90 19.75 6.51
C ASN A 303 19.32 20.16 6.08
N HIS A 304 20.34 19.73 6.80
CA HIS A 304 21.69 19.64 6.28
C HIS A 304 21.78 18.33 5.50
N ILE A 305 21.62 18.40 4.18
CA ILE A 305 21.67 17.20 3.32
C ILE A 305 22.99 17.22 2.57
N HIS A 306 23.76 16.17 2.79
CA HIS A 306 24.87 15.78 1.93
C HIS A 306 24.31 14.94 0.78
N ILE A 307 24.54 15.40 -0.45
CA ILE A 307 24.11 14.73 -1.67
C ILE A 307 25.35 14.42 -2.49
N ARG A 308 25.48 13.16 -2.91
CA ARG A 308 26.46 12.73 -3.91
C ARG A 308 25.70 12.18 -5.11
N THR A 309 25.90 12.77 -6.29
CA THR A 309 25.39 12.25 -7.56
C THR A 309 26.46 11.39 -8.25
N ARG A 310 26.04 10.34 -8.97
CA ARG A 310 26.92 9.62 -9.90
C ARG A 310 27.65 10.59 -10.83
N GLY A 311 28.98 10.47 -10.89
CA GLY A 311 29.84 11.30 -11.74
C GLY A 311 30.11 12.73 -11.25
N GLU A 312 29.54 13.16 -10.12
CA GLU A 312 29.73 14.52 -9.55
C GLU A 312 30.38 14.47 -8.15
N GLY A 313 30.94 15.60 -7.70
CA GLY A 313 31.42 15.79 -6.33
C GLY A 313 30.28 15.92 -5.31
N GLU A 314 30.58 15.68 -4.04
CA GLU A 314 29.62 15.86 -2.95
C GLU A 314 29.36 17.35 -2.68
N TYR A 315 28.09 17.76 -2.55
CA TYR A 315 27.72 19.16 -2.31
C TYR A 315 26.65 19.32 -1.22
N HIS A 316 26.60 20.53 -0.65
CA HIS A 316 25.78 20.88 0.50
C HIS A 316 24.61 21.80 0.13
N VAL A 317 23.44 21.55 0.73
CA VAL A 317 22.25 22.41 0.57
C VAL A 317 21.77 22.91 1.94
N ASN A 318 21.61 24.23 2.09
CA ASN A 318 21.11 24.89 3.31
C ASN A 318 19.78 25.63 3.04
N LYS A 319 18.75 25.40 3.86
CA LYS A 319 17.51 26.22 3.94
C LYS A 319 17.05 26.37 5.40
N ARG A 320 16.56 27.55 5.81
CA ARG A 320 16.23 27.92 7.21
C ARG A 320 14.89 28.67 7.33
N THR A 321 14.14 28.40 8.42
CA THR A 321 13.22 29.31 9.19
C THR A 321 12.58 28.58 10.39
N PHE A 322 12.16 29.30 11.46
CA PHE A 322 11.68 28.77 12.76
C PHE A 322 10.34 29.42 13.21
N VAL A 323 9.45 28.68 13.93
CA VAL A 323 8.23 29.20 14.61
C VAL A 323 7.83 28.30 15.83
N GLU A 324 7.20 28.86 16.86
CA GLU A 324 6.82 28.22 18.13
C GLU A 324 5.34 27.73 18.15
N GLU A 325 5.07 26.53 18.71
CA GLU A 325 3.73 25.92 18.83
C GLU A 325 3.17 26.03 20.26
N THR A 326 1.86 26.28 20.42
CA THR A 326 1.16 26.22 21.73
C THR A 326 0.35 24.91 21.84
N PRO A 327 0.67 23.99 22.76
CA PRO A 327 -0.05 22.72 22.91
C PRO A 327 -1.29 22.85 23.81
N HIS A 328 -2.39 22.20 23.41
CA HIS A 328 -3.52 21.91 24.30
C HIS A 328 -3.45 20.45 24.75
N GLU A 329 -3.61 20.18 26.04
CA GLU A 329 -3.59 18.82 26.61
C GLU A 329 -5.02 18.32 26.86
N LEU A 330 -5.35 17.13 26.34
CA LEU A 330 -6.65 16.48 26.51
C LEU A 330 -6.45 15.03 26.94
N SER A 331 -7.13 14.57 27.99
CA SER A 331 -7.17 13.15 28.35
C SER A 331 -7.97 12.32 27.33
N THR A 332 -7.68 11.03 27.25
CA THR A 332 -8.47 10.06 26.44
C THR A 332 -9.95 10.06 26.82
N ARG A 333 -10.28 10.28 28.10
CA ARG A 333 -11.65 10.44 28.60
C ARG A 333 -12.32 11.68 28.01
N GLU A 334 -11.65 12.83 28.04
CA GLU A 334 -12.17 14.09 27.47
C GLU A 334 -12.38 13.99 25.95
N LEU A 335 -11.51 13.27 25.24
CA LEU A 335 -11.71 12.98 23.82
C LEU A 335 -12.98 12.14 23.57
N LEU A 336 -13.21 11.09 24.38
CA LEU A 336 -14.45 10.32 24.27
C LEU A 336 -15.68 11.18 24.57
N LEU A 337 -15.61 12.01 25.61
CA LEU A 337 -16.71 12.91 25.96
C LEU A 337 -17.03 13.84 24.78
N TYR A 338 -16.03 14.49 24.19
CA TYR A 338 -16.23 15.36 23.03
C TYR A 338 -16.90 14.67 21.85
N HIS A 339 -16.45 13.46 21.49
CA HIS A 339 -16.90 12.78 20.29
C HIS A 339 -18.22 12.02 20.44
N PHE A 340 -18.53 11.52 21.65
CA PHE A 340 -19.65 10.61 21.94
C PHE A 340 -20.66 11.17 22.94
N VAL A 341 -20.58 12.44 23.33
CA VAL A 341 -21.61 13.13 24.12
C VAL A 341 -22.12 14.34 23.36
N ASP A 342 -23.41 14.62 23.53
CA ASP A 342 -24.05 15.81 22.96
C ASP A 342 -23.38 17.10 23.41
N ARG A 343 -23.16 18.00 22.44
CA ARG A 343 -22.49 19.29 22.65
C ARG A 343 -23.18 20.13 23.74
N GLU A 344 -24.52 20.12 23.79
CA GLU A 344 -25.29 20.85 24.79
C GLU A 344 -24.99 20.35 26.22
N ARG A 345 -24.81 19.04 26.39
CA ARG A 345 -24.46 18.45 27.69
C ARG A 345 -23.06 18.84 28.14
N LEU A 346 -22.10 18.89 27.21
CA LEU A 346 -20.73 19.35 27.44
C LEU A 346 -20.68 20.86 27.78
N GLN A 347 -21.48 21.69 27.10
CA GLN A 347 -21.53 23.14 27.35
C GLN A 347 -22.01 23.47 28.76
N ASN A 348 -22.93 22.67 29.29
CA ASN A 348 -23.51 22.84 30.62
C ASN A 348 -22.62 22.29 31.75
N ALA A 349 -21.59 21.49 31.42
CA ALA A 349 -20.63 20.98 32.39
C ALA A 349 -19.55 22.03 32.70
N LYS A 350 -19.50 22.54 33.94
CA LYS A 350 -18.56 23.59 34.37
C LYS A 350 -17.08 23.23 34.12
N ASN A 351 -16.72 21.95 34.23
CA ASN A 351 -15.33 21.47 34.16
C ASN A 351 -14.89 21.00 32.77
N GLU A 352 -15.72 21.14 31.72
CA GLU A 352 -15.45 20.55 30.38
C GLU A 352 -15.44 21.58 29.25
N LYS A 353 -15.55 22.88 29.58
CA LYS A 353 -15.54 23.97 28.59
C LYS A 353 -14.21 24.08 27.82
N HIS A 354 -13.09 23.75 28.45
CA HIS A 354 -11.78 23.73 27.79
C HIS A 354 -11.70 22.68 26.68
N VAL A 355 -12.42 21.56 26.80
CA VAL A 355 -12.49 20.51 25.77
C VAL A 355 -13.12 21.05 24.48
N LEU A 356 -14.21 21.82 24.62
CA LEU A 356 -14.87 22.46 23.47
C LEU A 356 -13.97 23.51 22.80
N ALA A 357 -13.21 24.27 23.61
CA ALA A 357 -12.24 25.24 23.09
C ALA A 357 -11.09 24.54 22.35
N ALA A 358 -10.53 23.48 22.91
CA ALA A 358 -9.45 22.71 22.29
C ALA A 358 -9.89 22.03 20.98
N MET A 359 -11.17 21.67 20.85
CA MET A 359 -11.71 20.92 19.70
C MET A 359 -12.56 21.74 18.72
N TRP A 360 -12.53 23.09 18.82
CA TRP A 360 -13.42 23.99 18.07
C TRP A 360 -13.48 23.74 16.55
N ASN A 361 -12.37 23.32 15.94
CA ASN A 361 -12.23 23.08 14.50
C ASN A 361 -12.44 21.61 14.07
N VAL A 362 -12.68 20.70 15.01
CA VAL A 362 -12.88 19.26 14.74
C VAL A 362 -14.34 18.91 14.98
N PRO A 363 -15.07 18.37 13.99
CA PRO A 363 -16.45 17.96 14.23
C PRO A 363 -16.51 16.73 15.18
N SER A 364 -17.44 16.73 16.13
CA SER A 364 -17.69 15.54 16.96
C SER A 364 -18.24 14.38 16.11
N LEU A 365 -18.06 13.13 16.58
CA LEU A 365 -18.54 11.96 15.83
C LEU A 365 -20.06 11.93 15.78
N ILE A 366 -20.74 12.19 16.91
CA ILE A 366 -22.21 12.30 16.96
C ILE A 366 -22.73 13.34 15.97
N ALA A 367 -22.15 14.55 15.96
CA ALA A 367 -22.62 15.60 15.04
C ALA A 367 -22.39 15.22 13.57
N THR A 368 -21.29 14.53 13.28
CA THR A 368 -20.98 14.02 11.93
C THR A 368 -21.99 12.95 11.50
N TRP A 369 -22.29 12.00 12.38
CA TRP A 369 -23.24 10.91 12.11
C TRP A 369 -24.67 11.42 11.92
N ARG A 370 -25.12 12.38 12.74
CA ARG A 370 -26.43 13.02 12.56
C ARG A 370 -26.59 13.64 11.17
N LYS A 371 -25.55 14.29 10.64
CA LYS A 371 -25.57 14.83 9.26
C LYS A 371 -25.75 13.75 8.20
N TRP A 372 -25.19 12.56 8.47
CA TRP A 372 -25.31 11.39 7.61
C TRP A 372 -26.63 10.62 7.78
N GLY A 373 -27.50 11.05 8.69
CA GLY A 373 -28.76 10.34 8.99
C GLY A 373 -28.56 9.09 9.87
N LEU A 374 -27.41 8.98 10.55
CA LEU A 374 -27.09 7.88 11.46
C LEU A 374 -27.21 8.33 12.91
N ASP A 375 -27.53 7.38 13.78
CA ASP A 375 -27.56 7.60 15.23
C ASP A 375 -26.47 6.78 15.93
N LEU A 376 -25.67 7.46 16.75
CA LEU A 376 -24.52 6.90 17.43
C LEU A 376 -24.82 6.86 18.93
N GLU A 377 -25.08 5.66 19.46
CA GLU A 377 -25.45 5.48 20.85
C GLU A 377 -24.29 4.84 21.65
N PRO A 378 -23.64 5.57 22.56
CA PRO A 378 -22.63 4.98 23.43
C PRO A 378 -23.26 4.09 24.50
N VAL A 379 -22.78 2.84 24.61
CA VAL A 379 -23.20 1.89 25.63
C VAL A 379 -22.46 2.16 26.94
N ARG A 380 -23.20 2.42 28.01
CA ARG A 380 -22.66 2.76 29.34
C ARG A 380 -22.65 1.56 30.30
N PRO A 381 -21.73 1.51 31.28
CA PRO A 381 -20.54 2.40 31.43
C PRO A 381 -19.46 2.09 30.38
N PRO A 382 -18.51 2.98 30.05
CA PRO A 382 -17.38 2.60 29.19
C PRO A 382 -16.45 1.58 29.88
N VAL A 383 -15.53 0.98 29.12
CA VAL A 383 -14.49 0.06 29.62
C VAL A 383 -13.20 0.85 29.87
N LYS A 384 -12.70 0.83 31.11
CA LYS A 384 -11.37 1.37 31.45
C LYS A 384 -10.37 0.23 31.49
N TYR A 385 -9.18 0.42 30.90
CA TYR A 385 -8.16 -0.64 30.87
C TYR A 385 -6.74 -0.12 31.19
N ALA A 386 -5.91 -0.96 31.78
CA ALA A 386 -4.51 -0.67 32.09
C ALA A 386 -3.63 -0.79 30.83
N PRO A 387 -2.44 -0.16 30.77
CA PRO A 387 -1.50 -0.31 29.64
C PRO A 387 -1.13 -1.76 29.29
N THR A 388 -1.26 -2.68 30.26
CA THR A 388 -1.08 -4.14 30.12
C THR A 388 -2.20 -4.83 29.34
N GLY A 389 -3.31 -4.15 29.05
CA GLY A 389 -4.50 -4.70 28.40
C GLY A 389 -5.54 -5.26 29.38
N GLU A 390 -5.27 -5.19 30.69
CA GLU A 390 -6.20 -5.61 31.74
C GLU A 390 -7.40 -4.66 31.84
N VAL A 391 -8.61 -5.20 31.93
CA VAL A 391 -9.84 -4.42 32.11
C VAL A 391 -10.00 -4.09 33.59
N LEU A 392 -9.95 -2.80 33.91
CA LEU A 392 -10.09 -2.25 35.26
C LEU A 392 -11.55 -1.99 35.63
N GLU A 393 -12.33 -1.45 34.69
CA GLU A 393 -13.74 -1.10 34.90
C GLU A 393 -14.60 -1.45 33.68
N GLY A 394 -15.90 -1.67 33.89
CA GLY A 394 -16.89 -1.80 32.81
C GLY A 394 -16.96 -3.17 32.11
N GLY A 395 -16.29 -4.20 32.64
CA GLY A 395 -16.16 -5.54 32.03
C GLY A 395 -17.34 -6.53 32.17
N SER A 396 -18.56 -6.07 32.50
CA SER A 396 -19.74 -6.96 32.65
C SER A 396 -20.40 -7.31 31.31
N LYS A 397 -20.99 -8.51 31.19
CA LYS A 397 -21.70 -9.00 29.97
C LYS A 397 -22.72 -7.97 29.46
N ARG A 398 -22.74 -7.73 28.14
CA ARG A 398 -23.68 -6.81 27.48
C ARG A 398 -24.33 -7.44 26.26
N ASN A 399 -25.60 -7.14 26.06
CA ASN A 399 -26.35 -7.57 24.88
C ASN A 399 -26.60 -6.38 23.94
N GLY A 400 -26.53 -6.66 22.63
CA GLY A 400 -26.85 -5.70 21.58
C GLY A 400 -25.82 -4.58 21.39
N VAL A 401 -24.52 -4.90 21.49
CA VAL A 401 -23.44 -3.99 21.08
C VAL A 401 -23.06 -4.31 19.64
N ASP A 402 -23.13 -3.32 18.75
CA ASP A 402 -22.83 -3.51 17.33
C ASP A 402 -21.32 -3.46 17.06
N VAL A 403 -20.60 -2.58 17.75
CA VAL A 403 -19.16 -2.39 17.60
C VAL A 403 -18.54 -1.87 18.90
N ALA A 404 -17.31 -2.31 19.19
CA ALA A 404 -16.48 -1.73 20.26
C ALA A 404 -15.38 -0.84 19.66
N VAL A 405 -15.17 0.34 20.22
CA VAL A 405 -14.08 1.25 19.88
C VAL A 405 -13.07 1.28 21.02
N ILE A 406 -11.83 0.88 20.74
CA ILE A 406 -10.71 0.92 21.67
C ILE A 406 -9.80 2.09 21.29
N LEU A 407 -9.65 3.05 22.19
CA LEU A 407 -8.64 4.11 22.09
C LEU A 407 -7.28 3.57 22.50
N ALA A 408 -6.40 3.24 21.56
CA ALA A 408 -5.07 2.68 21.87
C ALA A 408 -3.96 3.66 21.44
N PRO A 409 -3.35 4.42 22.37
CA PRO A 409 -2.17 5.23 22.06
C PRO A 409 -0.95 4.33 21.78
N GLU A 410 0.07 4.85 21.10
CA GLU A 410 1.25 4.08 20.64
C GLU A 410 1.97 3.29 21.75
N SER A 411 1.93 3.80 22.97
CA SER A 411 2.52 3.13 24.14
C SER A 411 1.80 1.84 24.58
N VAL A 412 0.61 1.54 24.06
CA VAL A 412 -0.08 0.26 24.30
C VAL A 412 0.46 -0.78 23.32
N LYS A 413 1.24 -1.73 23.83
CA LYS A 413 1.86 -2.79 23.01
C LYS A 413 0.81 -3.68 22.34
N GLN A 414 1.16 -4.22 21.16
CA GLN A 414 0.28 -5.08 20.37
C GLN A 414 -0.24 -6.31 21.15
N LEU A 415 0.61 -6.97 21.94
CA LEU A 415 0.23 -8.12 22.77
C LEU A 415 -0.88 -7.77 23.79
N ALA A 416 -0.76 -6.63 24.45
CA ALA A 416 -1.76 -6.12 25.39
C ALA A 416 -3.08 -5.80 24.66
N LEU A 417 -2.99 -5.16 23.50
CA LEU A 417 -4.13 -4.83 22.66
C LEU A 417 -4.88 -6.08 22.18
N ASP A 418 -4.16 -7.14 21.79
CA ASP A 418 -4.76 -8.39 21.31
C ASP A 418 -5.43 -9.18 22.44
N ALA A 419 -4.84 -9.17 23.64
CA ALA A 419 -5.48 -9.71 24.85
C ALA A 419 -6.80 -8.97 25.15
N LEU A 420 -6.79 -7.63 25.09
CA LEU A 420 -7.99 -6.81 25.30
C LEU A 420 -9.08 -7.07 24.25
N LYS A 421 -8.72 -7.13 22.96
CA LYS A 421 -9.67 -7.48 21.87
C LYS A 421 -10.32 -8.84 22.13
N LYS A 422 -9.52 -9.84 22.53
CA LYS A 422 -10.00 -11.19 22.83
C LYS A 422 -10.99 -11.17 24.01
N LYS A 423 -10.67 -10.42 25.06
CA LYS A 423 -11.53 -10.25 26.24
C LYS A 423 -12.86 -9.57 25.88
N ILE A 424 -12.83 -8.48 25.13
CA ILE A 424 -14.04 -7.78 24.67
C ILE A 424 -14.92 -8.70 23.79
N ARG A 425 -14.33 -9.43 22.85
CA ARG A 425 -15.09 -10.37 22.00
C ARG A 425 -15.73 -11.51 22.81
N ARG A 426 -14.98 -12.09 23.74
CA ARG A 426 -15.41 -13.25 24.54
C ARG A 426 -16.43 -12.86 25.62
N ASP A 427 -16.07 -11.88 26.43
CA ASP A 427 -16.80 -11.58 27.67
C ASP A 427 -17.98 -10.64 27.41
N LEU A 428 -17.83 -9.73 26.43
CA LEU A 428 -18.84 -8.73 26.08
C LEU A 428 -19.62 -9.07 24.81
N LYS A 429 -19.34 -10.24 24.21
CA LYS A 429 -20.00 -10.78 23.00
C LYS A 429 -20.05 -9.80 21.81
N VAL A 430 -19.07 -8.90 21.71
CA VAL A 430 -19.00 -7.94 20.61
C VAL A 430 -18.30 -8.56 19.42
N GLN A 431 -18.98 -8.69 18.29
CA GLN A 431 -18.37 -9.30 17.10
C GLN A 431 -17.32 -8.39 16.44
N ARG A 432 -17.57 -7.06 16.44
CA ARG A 432 -16.76 -6.09 15.70
C ARG A 432 -15.99 -5.20 16.67
N VAL A 433 -14.68 -5.13 16.50
CA VAL A 433 -13.80 -4.28 17.32
C VAL A 433 -13.01 -3.37 16.39
N GLN A 434 -13.03 -2.08 16.69
CA GLN A 434 -12.28 -1.03 16.03
C GLN A 434 -11.25 -0.48 17.01
N VAL A 435 -9.99 -0.44 16.61
CA VAL A 435 -8.94 0.24 17.38
C VAL A 435 -8.62 1.56 16.70
N VAL A 436 -8.37 2.61 17.47
CA VAL A 436 -8.00 3.93 16.96
C VAL A 436 -6.96 4.57 17.87
N ASN A 437 -5.93 5.19 17.28
CA ASN A 437 -5.02 6.04 18.02
C ASN A 437 -5.80 7.32 18.43
N PRO A 438 -5.79 7.73 19.71
CA PRO A 438 -6.40 8.98 20.13
C PRO A 438 -6.05 10.21 19.27
N ASP A 439 -4.83 10.28 18.72
CA ASP A 439 -4.39 11.37 17.85
C ASP A 439 -5.25 11.51 16.59
N THR A 440 -5.77 10.40 16.06
CA THR A 440 -6.68 10.38 14.90
C THR A 440 -7.96 11.20 15.14
N LEU A 441 -8.39 11.30 16.40
CA LEU A 441 -9.57 12.07 16.78
C LEU A 441 -9.31 13.57 16.89
N LEU A 442 -8.04 14.00 16.97
CA LEU A 442 -7.65 15.40 17.09
C LEU A 442 -7.62 16.15 15.75
N ALA A 443 -7.58 15.43 14.63
CA ALA A 443 -7.51 16.01 13.29
C ALA A 443 -8.86 15.91 12.56
N ARG A 444 -9.35 17.03 12.01
CA ARG A 444 -10.67 17.12 11.36
C ARG A 444 -10.90 16.06 10.27
N ALA A 445 -9.94 15.91 9.36
CA ALA A 445 -10.06 14.96 8.25
C ALA A 445 -10.00 13.52 8.75
N GLU A 446 -9.08 13.21 9.66
CA GLU A 446 -8.89 11.87 10.22
C GLU A 446 -10.09 11.45 11.07
N ALA A 447 -10.61 12.32 11.93
CA ALA A 447 -11.81 12.07 12.72
C ALA A 447 -13.04 11.81 11.84
N SER A 448 -13.20 12.55 10.74
CA SER A 448 -14.29 12.31 9.78
C SER A 448 -14.12 10.99 9.03
N SER A 449 -12.89 10.65 8.65
CA SER A 449 -12.58 9.36 8.01
C SER A 449 -12.85 8.21 8.97
N PHE A 450 -12.43 8.34 10.23
CA PHE A 450 -12.71 7.40 11.29
C PHE A 450 -14.22 7.21 11.51
N ALA A 451 -14.99 8.31 11.56
CA ALA A 451 -16.44 8.26 11.67
C ALA A 451 -17.07 7.43 10.54
N TYR A 452 -16.62 7.62 9.31
CA TYR A 452 -17.10 6.89 8.13
C TYR A 452 -16.76 5.39 8.24
N HIS A 453 -15.51 5.06 8.53
CA HIS A 453 -15.09 3.66 8.68
C HIS A 453 -15.81 2.95 9.83
N LEU A 454 -16.05 3.65 10.94
CA LEU A 454 -16.81 3.12 12.06
C LEU A 454 -18.26 2.82 11.66
N ALA A 455 -18.91 3.71 10.91
CA ALA A 455 -20.28 3.51 10.42
C ALA A 455 -20.37 2.31 9.47
N VAL A 456 -19.48 2.24 8.48
CA VAL A 456 -19.36 1.12 7.53
C VAL A 456 -19.12 -0.19 8.26
N ARG A 457 -18.16 -0.21 9.20
CA ARG A 457 -17.86 -1.37 10.04
C ARG A 457 -19.02 -1.74 10.96
N ALA A 458 -19.88 -0.81 11.35
CA ALA A 458 -21.12 -1.10 12.07
C ALA A 458 -22.25 -1.63 11.18
N GLY A 459 -22.03 -1.71 9.86
CA GLY A 459 -23.00 -2.22 8.90
C GLY A 459 -23.80 -1.15 8.19
N ALA A 460 -23.55 0.14 8.45
CA ALA A 460 -24.20 1.23 7.73
C ALA A 460 -23.70 1.27 6.30
N LEU A 461 -24.65 1.41 5.37
CA LEU A 461 -24.36 1.46 3.95
C LEU A 461 -24.28 2.92 3.48
N PRO A 462 -23.12 3.42 3.05
CA PRO A 462 -23.01 4.81 2.63
C PRO A 462 -23.68 5.07 1.27
N PHE A 463 -23.51 4.15 0.32
CA PHE A 463 -24.02 4.26 -1.04
C PHE A 463 -24.13 2.89 -1.72
N LYS A 464 -24.86 2.83 -2.84
CA LYS A 464 -24.82 1.75 -3.84
C LYS A 464 -24.26 2.30 -5.16
N ILE A 465 -23.63 1.44 -5.95
CA ILE A 465 -23.18 1.83 -7.28
C ILE A 465 -24.36 1.67 -8.26
N GLU A 466 -24.64 2.71 -9.06
CA GLU A 466 -25.66 2.69 -10.11
C GLU A 466 -25.01 2.69 -11.50
N GLY A 467 -25.72 2.12 -12.48
CA GLY A 467 -25.31 2.09 -13.89
C GLY A 467 -24.62 0.81 -14.35
N PHE A 468 -24.68 -0.26 -13.54
CA PHE A 468 -24.08 -1.56 -13.85
C PHE A 468 -25.09 -2.69 -13.65
N SER A 469 -25.01 -3.69 -14.51
CA SER A 469 -25.88 -4.86 -14.50
C SER A 469 -25.16 -6.16 -14.14
N TRP A 470 -23.82 -6.19 -14.19
CA TRP A 470 -23.05 -7.40 -13.93
C TRP A 470 -22.89 -7.71 -12.43
N TYR A 471 -23.09 -8.97 -12.07
CA TYR A 471 -22.49 -9.52 -10.85
C TYR A 471 -20.98 -9.62 -11.06
N VAL A 472 -20.21 -9.45 -9.99
CA VAL A 472 -18.75 -9.54 -10.06
C VAL A 472 -18.26 -10.63 -9.12
N LEU A 473 -17.69 -11.70 -9.68
CA LEU A 473 -16.96 -12.70 -8.94
C LEU A 473 -15.48 -12.32 -8.89
N GLY A 474 -15.04 -11.82 -7.75
CA GLY A 474 -13.63 -11.58 -7.49
C GLY A 474 -12.91 -12.86 -7.06
N LEU A 475 -11.89 -13.28 -7.81
CA LEU A 475 -10.96 -14.35 -7.48
C LEU A 475 -9.61 -13.76 -7.10
N ARG A 476 -9.07 -14.17 -5.96
CA ARG A 476 -7.78 -13.71 -5.45
C ARG A 476 -6.88 -14.89 -5.12
N LYS A 477 -5.66 -14.89 -5.67
CA LYS A 477 -4.60 -15.84 -5.28
C LYS A 477 -3.79 -15.28 -4.12
N GLY A 478 -3.93 -15.89 -2.94
CA GLY A 478 -2.99 -15.72 -1.82
C GLY A 478 -1.76 -16.61 -1.97
N LYS A 479 -0.84 -16.60 -0.99
CA LYS A 479 0.40 -17.42 -1.01
C LYS A 479 0.11 -18.88 -1.39
N ASN A 480 -0.84 -19.51 -0.71
CA ASN A 480 -1.13 -20.93 -0.90
C ASN A 480 -2.45 -21.21 -1.63
N ASN A 481 -3.52 -20.45 -1.36
CA ASN A 481 -4.86 -20.78 -1.88
C ASN A 481 -5.48 -19.63 -2.71
N ILE A 482 -6.50 -19.98 -3.49
CA ILE A 482 -7.43 -19.01 -4.09
C ILE A 482 -8.56 -18.77 -3.09
N SER A 483 -9.07 -17.55 -3.03
CA SER A 483 -10.29 -17.17 -2.32
C SER A 483 -11.18 -16.36 -3.23
N TRP A 484 -12.49 -16.41 -3.04
CA TRP A 484 -13.44 -15.73 -3.90
C TRP A 484 -14.43 -14.86 -3.12
N ARG A 485 -14.95 -13.83 -3.78
CA ARG A 485 -16.02 -12.94 -3.29
C ARG A 485 -16.97 -12.60 -4.42
N LEU A 486 -18.27 -12.82 -4.21
CA LEU A 486 -19.32 -12.45 -5.15
C LEU A 486 -19.94 -11.11 -4.72
N LEU A 487 -20.03 -10.18 -5.66
CA LEU A 487 -20.67 -8.88 -5.49
C LEU A 487 -21.91 -8.77 -6.38
N GLU A 488 -22.98 -8.19 -5.84
CA GLU A 488 -24.11 -7.72 -6.67
C GLU A 488 -23.70 -6.51 -7.54
N PRO A 489 -24.46 -6.18 -8.60
CA PRO A 489 -24.15 -5.04 -9.47
C PRO A 489 -24.02 -3.70 -8.73
N GLY A 490 -24.74 -3.54 -7.61
CA GLY A 490 -24.64 -2.39 -6.71
C GLY A 490 -23.33 -2.30 -5.92
N GLY A 491 -22.43 -3.27 -6.06
CA GLY A 491 -21.13 -3.35 -5.40
C GLY A 491 -21.17 -3.90 -3.97
N GLN A 492 -22.28 -4.46 -3.51
CA GLN A 492 -22.34 -5.10 -2.18
C GLN A 492 -21.90 -6.56 -2.22
N PRO A 493 -21.12 -7.04 -1.24
CA PRO A 493 -20.83 -8.46 -1.12
C PRO A 493 -22.08 -9.26 -0.76
N VAL A 494 -22.33 -10.32 -1.52
CA VAL A 494 -23.43 -11.27 -1.30
C VAL A 494 -22.93 -12.62 -0.80
N ASP A 495 -21.72 -13.03 -1.20
CA ASP A 495 -21.12 -14.29 -0.74
C ASP A 495 -19.58 -14.27 -0.85
N GLU A 496 -18.88 -15.12 -0.09
CA GLU A 496 -17.43 -15.32 -0.19
C GLU A 496 -17.00 -16.67 0.40
N GLY A 497 -15.90 -17.22 -0.13
CA GLY A 497 -15.39 -18.52 0.32
C GLY A 497 -13.94 -18.80 -0.08
N PRO A 498 -13.33 -19.85 0.48
CA PRO A 498 -12.04 -20.36 0.02
C PRO A 498 -12.20 -21.17 -1.27
N GLY A 499 -11.10 -21.32 -2.03
CA GLY A 499 -11.02 -22.12 -3.24
C GLY A 499 -11.63 -21.44 -4.47
N PHE A 500 -12.05 -22.25 -5.44
CA PHE A 500 -13.00 -21.85 -6.46
C PHE A 500 -14.43 -22.10 -5.95
N PRO A 501 -15.43 -21.33 -6.39
CA PRO A 501 -16.82 -21.68 -6.09
C PRO A 501 -17.17 -23.05 -6.70
N GLY A 502 -18.01 -23.81 -6.00
CA GLY A 502 -18.21 -25.25 -6.25
C GLY A 502 -18.79 -25.60 -7.62
N LYS A 503 -19.80 -24.85 -8.09
CA LYS A 503 -20.39 -24.99 -9.43
C LYS A 503 -20.57 -23.63 -10.08
N GLU A 504 -20.11 -23.48 -11.32
CA GLU A 504 -20.23 -22.23 -12.07
C GLU A 504 -21.70 -21.91 -12.42
N GLU A 505 -22.52 -22.95 -12.57
CA GLU A 505 -23.96 -22.86 -12.89
C GLU A 505 -24.78 -22.24 -11.75
N GLU A 506 -24.25 -22.24 -10.52
CA GLU A 506 -24.87 -21.59 -9.36
C GLU A 506 -24.62 -20.08 -9.34
N LEU A 507 -23.70 -19.57 -10.17
CA LEU A 507 -23.44 -18.13 -10.29
C LEU A 507 -24.52 -17.46 -11.15
N PRO A 508 -24.86 -16.19 -10.85
CA PRO A 508 -25.76 -15.41 -11.69
C PRO A 508 -25.36 -15.42 -13.18
N PRO A 509 -26.32 -15.47 -14.12
CA PRO A 509 -26.06 -15.61 -15.55
C PRO A 509 -25.26 -14.45 -16.16
N ASN A 510 -25.25 -13.29 -15.51
CA ASN A 510 -24.52 -12.08 -15.85
C ASN A 510 -23.36 -11.85 -14.87
N THR A 511 -22.43 -12.80 -14.77
CA THR A 511 -21.26 -12.69 -13.90
C THR A 511 -19.98 -12.39 -14.69
N LEU A 512 -19.24 -11.36 -14.27
CA LEU A 512 -17.85 -11.08 -14.68
C LEU A 512 -16.87 -11.58 -13.63
N VAL A 513 -15.77 -12.19 -14.08
CA VAL A 513 -14.74 -12.70 -13.17
C VAL A 513 -13.58 -11.73 -13.07
N HIS A 514 -13.41 -11.08 -11.92
CA HIS A 514 -12.25 -10.25 -11.62
C HIS A 514 -11.16 -11.10 -10.97
N TYR A 515 -10.03 -11.30 -11.64
CA TYR A 515 -8.93 -12.10 -11.13
C TYR A 515 -7.74 -11.22 -10.69
N ARG A 516 -7.27 -11.42 -9.45
CA ARG A 516 -5.98 -10.89 -8.95
C ARG A 516 -5.05 -12.06 -8.60
N GLY A 517 -3.98 -12.21 -9.37
CA GLY A 517 -2.94 -13.19 -9.13
C GLY A 517 -1.90 -13.23 -10.24
N GLU A 518 -0.93 -14.14 -10.11
CA GLU A 518 0.16 -14.29 -11.10
C GLU A 518 -0.35 -14.87 -12.42
N ARG A 519 0.25 -14.43 -13.54
CA ARG A 519 -0.09 -14.88 -14.90
C ARG A 519 -0.07 -16.40 -15.07
N LYS A 520 0.82 -17.10 -14.37
CA LYS A 520 0.98 -18.56 -14.48
C LYS A 520 -0.28 -19.33 -14.04
N TYR A 521 -1.08 -18.76 -13.14
CA TYR A 521 -2.35 -19.35 -12.68
C TYR A 521 -3.56 -18.87 -13.49
N LEU A 522 -3.39 -17.88 -14.37
CA LEU A 522 -4.49 -17.36 -15.18
C LEU A 522 -5.11 -18.44 -16.08
N LYS A 523 -4.27 -19.33 -16.64
CA LYS A 523 -4.75 -20.47 -17.43
C LYS A 523 -5.70 -21.39 -16.64
N GLN A 524 -5.43 -21.58 -15.34
CA GLN A 524 -6.30 -22.38 -14.47
C GLN A 524 -7.67 -21.70 -14.28
N VAL A 525 -7.68 -20.36 -14.15
CA VAL A 525 -8.93 -19.59 -14.05
C VAL A 525 -9.71 -19.67 -15.36
N GLN A 526 -9.06 -19.41 -16.50
CA GLN A 526 -9.67 -19.50 -17.83
C GLN A 526 -10.23 -20.90 -18.15
N ALA A 527 -9.55 -21.96 -17.68
CA ALA A 527 -10.03 -23.33 -17.83
C ALA A 527 -11.23 -23.66 -16.92
N TRP A 528 -11.35 -22.97 -15.78
CA TRP A 528 -12.41 -23.21 -14.79
C TRP A 528 -13.74 -22.54 -15.17
N THR A 529 -13.71 -21.39 -15.82
CA THR A 529 -14.93 -20.62 -16.15
C THR A 529 -15.07 -20.36 -17.63
N LYS A 530 -16.31 -20.34 -18.13
CA LYS A 530 -16.65 -19.84 -19.47
C LYS A 530 -17.05 -18.36 -19.48
N ARG A 531 -17.17 -17.73 -18.31
CA ARG A 531 -17.48 -16.30 -18.17
C ARG A 531 -16.32 -15.42 -18.68
N PRO A 532 -16.59 -14.14 -18.95
CA PRO A 532 -15.52 -13.18 -19.18
C PRO A 532 -14.59 -13.05 -17.97
N VAL A 533 -13.28 -13.03 -18.22
CA VAL A 533 -12.25 -12.95 -17.18
C VAL A 533 -11.46 -11.66 -17.37
N ILE A 534 -11.43 -10.86 -16.30
CA ILE A 534 -10.72 -9.59 -16.21
C ILE A 534 -9.53 -9.78 -15.29
N TRP A 535 -8.33 -9.65 -15.81
CA TRP A 535 -7.12 -9.73 -15.02
C TRP A 535 -6.74 -8.35 -14.50
N ILE A 536 -6.63 -8.24 -13.17
CA ILE A 536 -6.35 -6.99 -12.45
C ILE A 536 -5.00 -7.12 -11.77
N GLN A 537 -4.11 -6.18 -12.05
CA GLN A 537 -2.76 -6.15 -11.49
C GLN A 537 -2.39 -4.75 -11.03
N GLU A 538 -1.77 -4.65 -9.87
CA GLU A 538 -1.09 -3.43 -9.45
C GLU A 538 0.10 -3.22 -10.39
N SER A 539 0.07 -2.12 -11.15
CA SER A 539 1.18 -1.79 -12.05
C SER A 539 2.29 -1.07 -11.28
N HIS A 540 3.48 -1.11 -11.85
CA HIS A 540 4.60 -0.26 -11.44
C HIS A 540 4.58 1.10 -12.14
N LEU A 541 3.69 1.30 -13.12
CA LEU A 541 3.51 2.58 -13.77
C LEU A 541 2.93 3.62 -12.81
N ARG A 542 3.52 4.82 -12.82
CA ARG A 542 3.01 6.00 -12.12
C ARG A 542 2.65 7.07 -13.14
N PHE A 543 1.59 7.83 -12.87
CA PHE A 543 1.27 9.01 -13.66
C PHE A 543 2.11 10.20 -13.18
N SER A 544 2.74 10.92 -14.12
CA SER A 544 3.60 12.09 -13.84
C SER A 544 2.87 13.34 -13.39
N MET A 545 1.56 13.40 -13.64
CA MET A 545 0.69 14.49 -13.24
C MET A 545 0.01 14.17 -11.92
N LYS A 546 0.43 14.83 -10.83
CA LYS A 546 -0.16 14.64 -9.50
C LYS A 546 -1.64 15.05 -9.44
N GLU A 547 -2.01 16.03 -10.25
CA GLU A 547 -3.40 16.52 -10.38
C GLU A 547 -4.19 15.79 -11.46
N LEU A 548 -3.66 14.71 -12.03
CA LEU A 548 -4.40 13.89 -12.98
C LEU A 548 -5.73 13.49 -12.34
N PRO A 549 -6.89 13.76 -12.97
CA PRO A 549 -8.15 13.38 -12.36
C PRO A 549 -8.23 11.88 -12.15
N LEU A 550 -8.73 11.46 -10.98
CA LEU A 550 -9.10 10.07 -10.76
C LEU A 550 -10.05 9.63 -11.87
N ARG A 551 -10.00 8.35 -12.25
CA ARG A 551 -10.74 7.71 -13.36
C ARG A 551 -10.17 7.94 -14.76
N SER A 552 -9.08 8.69 -14.88
CA SER A 552 -8.34 8.78 -16.13
C SER A 552 -7.66 7.45 -16.43
N TYR A 553 -7.56 7.05 -17.70
CA TYR A 553 -6.83 5.85 -18.09
C TYR A 553 -6.07 6.04 -19.39
N PHE A 554 -5.05 5.21 -19.56
CA PHE A 554 -4.30 5.07 -20.81
C PHE A 554 -4.54 3.66 -21.36
N ARG A 555 -4.95 3.58 -22.63
CA ARG A 555 -5.26 2.33 -23.31
C ARG A 555 -4.16 2.01 -24.35
N PRO A 556 -3.20 1.13 -24.01
CA PRO A 556 -2.16 0.72 -24.95
C PRO A 556 -2.61 -0.35 -25.97
N LEU A 557 -3.69 -1.08 -25.68
CA LEU A 557 -4.26 -2.14 -26.51
C LEU A 557 -5.79 -2.17 -26.34
N PRO A 558 -6.57 -2.69 -27.30
CA PRO A 558 -8.03 -2.78 -27.17
C PRO A 558 -8.51 -3.48 -25.89
N GLU A 559 -7.76 -4.46 -25.41
CA GLU A 559 -8.08 -5.30 -24.26
C GLU A 559 -7.35 -4.91 -22.97
N VAL A 560 -6.40 -3.96 -22.99
CA VAL A 560 -5.59 -3.55 -21.82
C VAL A 560 -5.71 -2.06 -21.56
N ALA A 561 -5.87 -1.66 -20.29
CA ALA A 561 -5.74 -0.28 -19.86
C ALA A 561 -5.03 -0.13 -18.51
N TYR A 562 -4.39 1.03 -18.33
CA TYR A 562 -3.79 1.49 -17.10
C TYR A 562 -4.64 2.59 -16.49
N LEU A 563 -5.32 2.28 -15.40
CA LEU A 563 -6.36 3.09 -14.78
C LEU A 563 -5.83 3.85 -13.55
N HIS A 564 -6.10 5.15 -13.49
CA HIS A 564 -5.79 6.01 -12.36
C HIS A 564 -6.90 5.92 -11.29
N THR A 565 -6.71 5.07 -10.27
CA THR A 565 -7.75 4.77 -9.27
C THR A 565 -7.64 5.57 -7.98
N HIS A 566 -6.44 5.98 -7.55
CA HIS A 566 -6.21 6.59 -6.24
C HIS A 566 -5.24 7.78 -6.32
N SER A 567 -5.21 8.63 -5.30
CA SER A 567 -4.41 9.88 -5.27
C SER A 567 -2.94 9.71 -4.88
N GLY A 568 -2.51 8.48 -4.59
CA GLY A 568 -1.13 8.19 -4.20
C GLY A 568 -0.72 8.46 -2.75
N ASN A 569 -1.59 8.94 -1.86
CA ASN A 569 -1.16 9.43 -0.54
C ASN A 569 -0.84 8.32 0.50
N PRO A 570 0.32 8.36 1.21
CA PRO A 570 1.51 9.16 0.92
C PRO A 570 2.31 8.60 -0.27
N GLY A 571 2.74 9.49 -1.18
CA GLY A 571 3.47 9.12 -2.39
C GLY A 571 2.76 9.49 -3.70
N TRP A 572 3.04 8.71 -4.76
CA TRP A 572 2.51 8.91 -6.11
C TRP A 572 1.55 7.78 -6.51
N PRO A 573 0.51 8.10 -7.30
CA PRO A 573 -0.47 7.11 -7.71
C PRO A 573 0.13 6.11 -8.69
N ARG A 574 0.02 4.82 -8.35
CA ARG A 574 0.35 3.73 -9.26
C ARG A 574 -0.90 3.39 -10.08
N ALA A 575 -0.73 3.19 -11.37
CA ALA A 575 -1.81 2.78 -12.23
C ALA A 575 -2.24 1.35 -11.91
N LEU A 576 -3.53 1.08 -12.04
CA LEU A 576 -4.06 -0.27 -11.99
C LEU A 576 -4.11 -0.80 -13.42
N ARG A 577 -3.41 -1.90 -13.70
CA ARG A 577 -3.51 -2.58 -15.00
C ARG A 577 -4.77 -3.45 -15.00
N VAL A 578 -5.61 -3.24 -16.00
CA VAL A 578 -6.86 -3.97 -16.21
C VAL A 578 -6.81 -4.56 -17.62
N GLU A 579 -6.99 -5.87 -17.73
CA GLU A 579 -6.95 -6.59 -19.00
C GLU A 579 -8.14 -7.53 -19.15
N VAL A 580 -8.84 -7.49 -20.28
CA VAL A 580 -9.83 -8.49 -20.68
C VAL A 580 -9.09 -9.68 -21.30
N VAL A 581 -8.98 -10.79 -20.57
CA VAL A 581 -8.19 -11.96 -21.02
C VAL A 581 -9.06 -13.10 -21.56
N GLN A 582 -10.37 -13.03 -21.38
CA GLN A 582 -11.34 -14.01 -21.88
C GLN A 582 -12.73 -13.35 -21.98
N GLY A 583 -13.50 -13.71 -23.00
CA GLY A 583 -14.87 -13.24 -23.22
C GLY A 583 -14.95 -11.95 -24.04
N ASP A 584 -16.15 -11.66 -24.53
CA ASP A 584 -16.45 -10.48 -25.36
C ASP A 584 -17.17 -9.44 -24.49
N VAL A 585 -16.40 -8.58 -23.83
CA VAL A 585 -16.91 -7.48 -22.99
C VAL A 585 -16.11 -6.21 -23.32
N PRO A 586 -16.77 -5.07 -23.59
CA PRO A 586 -16.08 -3.82 -23.84
C PRO A 586 -15.16 -3.41 -22.68
N LEU A 587 -13.92 -3.04 -23.00
CA LEU A 587 -12.93 -2.63 -21.99
C LEU A 587 -13.42 -1.41 -21.19
N GLU A 588 -14.13 -0.48 -21.80
CA GLU A 588 -14.68 0.72 -21.16
C GLU A 588 -15.70 0.38 -20.06
N GLU A 589 -16.53 -0.64 -20.28
CA GLU A 589 -17.48 -1.14 -19.29
C GLU A 589 -16.76 -1.78 -18.11
N VAL A 590 -15.74 -2.60 -18.40
CA VAL A 590 -14.87 -3.23 -17.40
C VAL A 590 -14.14 -2.18 -16.57
N LEU A 591 -13.57 -1.16 -17.20
CA LEU A 591 -12.88 -0.06 -16.54
C LEU A 591 -13.80 0.72 -15.62
N ALA A 592 -15.04 0.96 -16.06
CA ALA A 592 -16.05 1.60 -15.23
C ALA A 592 -16.38 0.74 -14.00
N GLN A 593 -16.67 -0.55 -14.19
CA GLN A 593 -16.96 -1.47 -13.09
C GLN A 593 -15.79 -1.53 -12.09
N VAL A 594 -14.56 -1.69 -12.59
CA VAL A 594 -13.33 -1.74 -11.77
C VAL A 594 -13.14 -0.43 -11.00
N TYR A 595 -13.26 0.73 -11.66
CA TYR A 595 -13.10 2.03 -11.00
C TYR A 595 -14.12 2.23 -9.88
N TRP A 596 -15.40 1.98 -10.13
CA TRP A 596 -16.44 2.24 -9.14
C TRP A 596 -16.36 1.29 -7.95
N LEU A 597 -15.93 0.05 -8.16
CA LEU A 597 -15.65 -0.89 -7.07
C LEU A 597 -14.46 -0.47 -6.19
N THR A 598 -13.63 0.50 -6.59
CA THR A 598 -12.62 1.09 -5.69
C THR A 598 -13.21 1.99 -4.62
N LYS A 599 -14.40 2.56 -4.85
CA LYS A 599 -15.08 3.45 -3.88
C LYS A 599 -15.45 2.70 -2.59
N PRO A 600 -16.15 1.55 -2.62
CA PRO A 600 -16.44 0.78 -1.41
C PRO A 600 -15.21 0.08 -0.81
N ALA A 601 -14.14 -0.12 -1.59
CA ALA A 601 -12.86 -0.61 -1.08
C ALA A 601 -12.02 0.48 -0.37
N GLY A 602 -12.38 1.75 -0.54
CA GLY A 602 -11.69 2.91 0.01
C GLY A 602 -12.30 3.48 1.29
N GLY A 603 -11.87 4.68 1.63
CA GLY A 603 -12.41 5.48 2.72
C GLY A 603 -13.22 6.69 2.22
N LEU A 604 -13.57 7.58 3.15
CA LEU A 604 -14.38 8.77 2.88
C LEU A 604 -13.75 9.67 1.80
N TYR A 605 -12.45 9.91 1.89
CA TYR A 605 -11.74 10.88 1.04
C TYR A 605 -10.96 10.24 -0.11
N ASN A 606 -10.51 9.00 0.06
CA ASN A 606 -9.64 8.33 -0.89
C ASN A 606 -10.27 6.99 -1.31
N PRO A 607 -10.45 6.75 -2.61
CA PRO A 607 -10.80 5.42 -3.11
C PRO A 607 -9.70 4.41 -2.79
N GLY A 608 -10.07 3.13 -2.80
CA GLY A 608 -9.13 2.02 -2.67
C GLY A 608 -8.18 1.96 -3.87
N LYS A 609 -6.97 1.42 -3.65
CA LYS A 609 -6.03 1.13 -4.75
C LYS A 609 -6.55 0.02 -5.68
N LEU A 610 -7.26 -0.94 -5.08
CA LEU A 610 -7.86 -2.10 -5.73
C LEU A 610 -9.40 -2.05 -5.60
N PRO A 611 -10.14 -2.66 -6.54
CA PRO A 611 -11.58 -2.79 -6.41
C PRO A 611 -11.96 -3.79 -5.30
N LEU A 612 -13.15 -3.59 -4.73
CA LEU A 612 -13.69 -4.42 -3.65
C LEU A 612 -13.74 -5.91 -3.99
N SER A 613 -13.84 -6.26 -5.26
CA SER A 613 -13.87 -7.65 -5.73
C SER A 613 -12.60 -8.41 -5.34
N VAL A 614 -11.42 -7.77 -5.34
CA VAL A 614 -10.13 -8.46 -5.19
C VAL A 614 -9.25 -7.94 -4.04
N VAL A 615 -9.71 -6.91 -3.31
CA VAL A 615 -9.01 -6.40 -2.12
C VAL A 615 -8.98 -7.43 -0.99
N ASP A 616 -7.82 -7.55 -0.33
CA ASP A 616 -7.52 -8.55 0.71
C ASP A 616 -8.55 -8.54 1.85
N GLU A 617 -8.73 -7.38 2.48
CA GLU A 617 -9.67 -7.18 3.57
C GLU A 617 -10.69 -6.09 3.23
N THR A 618 -11.91 -6.22 3.75
CA THR A 618 -12.90 -5.13 3.66
C THR A 618 -13.83 -5.11 4.86
N SER A 619 -14.23 -3.91 5.26
CA SER A 619 -15.27 -3.68 6.26
C SER A 619 -16.65 -3.43 5.64
N TRP A 620 -16.79 -3.54 4.31
CA TRP A 620 -18.02 -3.19 3.61
C TRP A 620 -19.19 -4.10 4.03
N PRO A 621 -20.39 -3.56 4.32
CA PRO A 621 -21.53 -4.35 4.75
C PRO A 621 -21.93 -5.36 3.68
N ARG A 622 -22.23 -6.59 4.12
CA ARG A 622 -22.85 -7.60 3.25
C ARG A 622 -24.34 -7.37 3.13
N GLU A 623 -24.91 -7.72 1.99
CA GLU A 623 -26.35 -7.77 1.85
C GLU A 623 -26.91 -8.85 2.80
N ARG A 624 -27.92 -8.49 3.61
CA ARG A 624 -28.59 -9.48 4.46
C ARG A 624 -29.49 -10.31 3.56
N LYS A 625 -29.22 -11.62 3.44
CA LYS A 625 -30.20 -12.56 2.89
C LYS A 625 -31.51 -12.34 3.65
N LYS A 626 -32.59 -11.98 2.95
CA LYS A 626 -33.93 -12.03 3.55
C LYS A 626 -34.11 -13.47 4.05
N PRO A 627 -34.56 -13.68 5.30
CA PRO A 627 -34.91 -15.04 5.73
C PRO A 627 -35.95 -15.55 4.72
N SER A 628 -35.60 -16.67 4.09
CA SER A 628 -36.46 -17.45 3.20
C SER A 628 -37.65 -17.98 3.96
#